data_AF-A0A949BNT7-F1
#
_entry.id   AF-A0A949BNT7-F1
#
_cell.length_a   1.000
_cell.length_b   1.000
_cell.length_c   1.000
_cell.angle_alpha   90.00
_cell.angle_beta   90.00
_cell.angle_gamma   90.00
#
_symmetry.space_group_name_H-M   'P 1'
#
loop_
_entity.id
_entity.type
_entity.pdbx_description
1 polymer ?
#
loop_
_entity_poly.entity_id
_entity_poly.type
_entity_poly.pdbx_seq_one_letter_code
_entity_poly.pdbx_strand_id
1 'polypeptide(L)'
;MGLINKSRVKSPWIVHYCCGGCNGCDIELLACLTPLYDVERFGILNIGNPKHADILVVTGPVNHRNARVLRTLYDQMPNPKAVMAVGTCASSGGVFHNCYNVLGGIDKVVPVDVYIPGCAVRPEAIIDGVVLALDKLNLKKSTKVG
;
A
#
# COMPACT_ATOMS: atom_id res chain seq x y z
N MET A 1 -23.57 -3.90 9.64
CA MET A 1 -22.28 -4.47 9.22
C MET A 1 -22.15 -5.86 9.82
N GLY A 2 -22.00 -6.92 9.01
CA GLY A 2 -21.88 -8.29 9.54
C GLY A 2 -20.61 -8.47 10.39
N LEU A 3 -20.62 -9.42 11.34
CA LEU A 3 -19.55 -9.66 12.29
C LEU A 3 -18.17 -9.81 11.61
N ILE A 4 -18.11 -10.61 10.54
CA ILE A 4 -16.89 -10.86 9.77
C ILE A 4 -16.29 -9.57 9.18
N ASN A 5 -17.14 -8.65 8.73
CA ASN A 5 -16.66 -7.40 8.13
C ASN A 5 -16.13 -6.45 9.21
N LYS A 6 -16.82 -6.39 10.36
CA LYS A 6 -16.35 -5.61 11.51
C LYS A 6 -14.98 -6.11 11.99
N SER A 7 -14.77 -7.43 12.04
CA SER A 7 -13.47 -8.02 12.39
C SER A 7 -12.37 -7.63 11.40
N ARG A 8 -12.61 -7.74 10.09
CA ARG A 8 -11.60 -7.39 9.06
C ARG A 8 -11.16 -5.93 9.10
N VAL A 9 -12.10 -5.01 9.30
CA VAL A 9 -11.79 -3.57 9.39
C VAL A 9 -11.01 -3.23 10.66
N LYS A 10 -11.17 -4.03 11.72
CA LYS A 10 -10.51 -3.83 13.01
C LYS A 10 -9.15 -4.52 13.13
N SER A 11 -8.76 -5.33 12.14
CA SER A 11 -7.46 -6.03 12.14
C SER A 11 -6.84 -6.14 10.73
N PRO A 12 -6.67 -5.02 9.99
CA PRO A 12 -6.09 -5.07 8.65
C PRO A 12 -4.56 -5.19 8.69
N TRP A 13 -3.98 -6.18 8.04
CA TRP A 13 -2.51 -6.31 8.04
C TRP A 13 -1.89 -5.69 6.78
N ILE A 14 -0.81 -4.94 6.97
CA ILE A 14 -0.07 -4.31 5.88
C ILE A 14 1.19 -5.12 5.57
N VAL A 15 1.54 -5.18 4.29
CA VAL A 15 2.88 -5.55 3.85
C VAL A 15 3.46 -4.40 3.05
N HIS A 16 4.66 -3.97 3.44
CA HIS A 16 5.39 -2.92 2.75
C HIS A 16 6.33 -3.51 1.70
N TYR A 17 6.32 -2.93 0.51
CA TYR A 17 7.29 -3.24 -0.53
C TYR A 17 7.86 -1.97 -1.15
N CYS A 18 9.17 -1.81 -1.03
CA CYS A 18 9.91 -0.76 -1.71
C CYS A 18 10.23 -1.20 -3.15
N CYS A 19 9.59 -0.57 -4.13
CA CYS A 19 9.96 -0.75 -5.54
C CYS A 19 11.29 -0.06 -5.85
N GLY A 20 11.60 1.06 -5.19
CA GLY A 20 12.87 1.76 -5.32
C GLY A 20 12.77 3.21 -4.86
N GLY A 21 13.74 4.04 -5.21
CA GLY A 21 13.74 5.47 -4.89
C GLY A 21 14.67 5.82 -3.74
N CYS A 22 14.41 6.95 -3.07
CA CYS A 22 15.32 7.56 -2.09
C CYS A 22 15.06 7.15 -0.63
N ASN A 23 14.19 6.16 -0.39
CA ASN A 23 13.77 5.70 0.93
C ASN A 23 13.03 6.72 1.81
N GLY A 24 12.76 7.93 1.32
CA GLY A 24 12.07 8.96 2.10
C GLY A 24 10.67 8.54 2.55
N CYS A 25 9.84 8.00 1.63
CA CYS A 25 8.49 7.54 1.98
C CYS A 25 8.51 6.26 2.83
N ASP A 26 9.56 5.44 2.73
CA ASP A 26 9.74 4.22 3.52
C ASP A 26 10.01 4.56 4.99
N ILE A 27 10.86 5.56 5.25
CA ILE A 27 11.14 6.04 6.60
C ILE A 27 9.87 6.61 7.24
N GLU A 28 9.08 7.38 6.49
CA GLU A 28 7.82 7.94 7.00
C GLU A 28 6.77 6.84 7.26
N LEU A 29 6.72 5.80 6.43
CA LEU A 29 5.87 4.63 6.69
C LEU A 29 6.32 3.87 7.95
N LEU A 30 7.63 3.74 8.18
CA LEU A 30 8.13 3.16 9.43
C LEU A 30 7.85 4.08 10.62
N ALA A 31 7.88 5.40 10.44
CA ALA A 31 7.51 6.36 11.47
C ALA A 31 6.05 6.16 11.92
N CYS A 32 5.14 5.82 11.01
CA CYS A 32 3.76 5.43 11.36
C CYS A 32 3.69 4.26 12.35
N LEU A 33 4.64 3.32 12.31
CA LEU A 33 4.70 2.17 13.23
C LEU A 33 5.36 2.50 14.57
N THR A 34 5.93 3.70 14.72
CA THR A 34 6.54 4.13 15.98
C THR A 34 5.48 4.66 16.96
N PRO A 35 5.77 4.70 18.27
CA PRO A 35 4.81 5.10 19.30
C PRO A 35 4.23 6.52 19.15
N LEU A 36 4.89 7.41 18.38
CA LEU A 36 4.42 8.78 18.19
C LEU A 36 3.11 8.82 17.39
N TYR A 37 3.03 8.01 16.33
CA TYR A 37 1.86 7.95 15.45
C TYR A 37 0.99 6.71 15.73
N ASP A 38 1.60 5.62 16.20
CA ASP A 38 0.98 4.38 16.66
C ASP A 38 -0.21 3.93 15.80
N VAL A 39 0.13 3.51 14.58
CA VAL A 39 -0.87 3.01 13.63
C VAL A 39 -1.41 1.63 14.05
N GLU A 40 -0.71 0.93 14.95
CA GLU A 40 -1.16 -0.35 15.52
C GLU A 40 -2.44 -0.21 16.34
N ARG A 41 -2.73 0.97 16.91
CA ARG A 41 -4.00 1.27 17.60
C ARG A 41 -5.23 1.03 16.72
N PHE A 42 -5.09 1.14 15.41
CA PHE A 42 -6.18 0.85 14.45
C PHE A 42 -6.26 -0.64 14.06
N GLY A 43 -5.43 -1.49 14.67
CA GLY A 43 -5.32 -2.92 14.37
C GLY A 43 -4.39 -3.24 13.20
N ILE A 44 -3.61 -2.25 12.76
CA ILE A 44 -2.69 -2.38 11.63
C ILE A 44 -1.38 -2.96 12.10
N LEU A 45 -0.98 -4.08 11.50
CA LEU A 45 0.31 -4.71 11.79
C LEU A 45 1.10 -4.86 10.50
N ASN A 46 2.39 -4.53 10.56
CA ASN A 46 3.29 -4.77 9.44
C ASN A 46 3.80 -6.22 9.49
N ILE A 47 3.47 -6.99 8.46
CA ILE A 47 3.86 -8.39 8.36
C ILE A 47 4.78 -8.60 7.15
N GLY A 48 5.86 -9.35 7.36
CA GLY A 48 6.84 -9.62 6.29
C GLY A 48 6.35 -10.62 5.24
N ASN A 49 5.26 -11.34 5.48
CA ASN A 49 4.74 -12.35 4.56
C ASN A 49 3.49 -11.84 3.82
N PRO A 50 3.55 -11.64 2.50
CA PRO A 50 2.40 -11.14 1.72
C PRO A 50 1.19 -12.08 1.79
N LYS A 51 1.38 -13.37 2.06
CA LYS A 51 0.26 -14.33 2.17
C LYS A 51 -0.67 -14.06 3.35
N HIS A 52 -0.23 -13.28 4.33
CA HIS A 52 -1.02 -12.91 5.51
C HIS A 52 -1.53 -11.46 5.47
N ALA A 53 -1.14 -10.69 4.45
CA ALA A 53 -1.47 -9.26 4.39
C ALA A 53 -2.78 -9.00 3.64
N ASP A 54 -3.54 -8.01 4.10
CA ASP A 54 -4.75 -7.51 3.44
C ASP A 54 -4.45 -6.26 2.58
N ILE A 55 -3.43 -5.49 2.94
CA ILE A 55 -3.08 -4.23 2.29
C ILE A 55 -1.61 -4.27 1.81
N LEU A 56 -1.40 -4.02 0.52
CA LEU A 56 -0.08 -3.87 -0.08
C LEU A 56 0.28 -2.39 -0.12
N VAL A 57 1.27 -1.99 0.66
CA VAL A 57 1.78 -0.62 0.68
C VAL A 57 3.03 -0.56 -0.18
N VAL A 58 2.95 0.15 -1.31
CA VAL A 58 4.06 0.27 -2.25
C VAL A 58 4.63 1.67 -2.23
N THR A 59 5.93 1.77 -2.02
CA THR A 59 6.70 3.00 -2.09
C THR A 59 7.62 2.98 -3.30
N GLY A 60 7.87 4.17 -3.85
CA GLY A 60 8.85 4.32 -4.93
C GLY A 60 8.36 3.99 -6.33
N PRO A 61 9.16 4.31 -7.37
CA PRO A 61 8.77 4.09 -8.75
C PRO A 61 8.96 2.63 -9.15
N VAL A 62 8.13 2.16 -10.07
CA VAL A 62 8.30 0.82 -10.66
C VAL A 62 9.37 0.85 -11.74
N ASN A 63 10.21 -0.18 -11.76
CA ASN A 63 11.29 -0.38 -12.73
C ASN A 63 11.18 -1.76 -13.40
N HIS A 64 11.93 -1.98 -14.48
CA HIS A 64 11.85 -3.24 -15.23
C HIS A 64 12.20 -4.49 -14.39
N ARG A 65 13.08 -4.36 -13.38
CA ARG A 65 13.51 -5.49 -12.53
C ARG A 65 12.48 -5.83 -11.46
N ASN A 66 11.88 -4.82 -10.83
CA ASN A 66 10.97 -4.98 -9.70
C ASN A 66 9.53 -5.31 -10.15
N ALA A 67 9.15 -5.00 -11.40
CA ALA A 67 7.79 -5.16 -11.88
C ALA A 67 7.27 -6.60 -11.71
N ARG A 68 8.09 -7.59 -12.04
CA ARG A 68 7.74 -9.01 -11.86
C ARG A 68 7.58 -9.37 -10.38
N VAL A 69 8.44 -8.84 -9.52
CA VAL A 69 8.42 -9.13 -8.07
C VAL A 69 7.17 -8.52 -7.45
N LEU A 70 6.89 -7.25 -7.74
CA LEU A 70 5.68 -6.55 -7.29
C LEU A 70 4.42 -7.31 -7.71
N ARG A 71 4.35 -7.75 -8.97
CA ARG A 71 3.21 -8.53 -9.46
C ARG A 71 3.05 -9.84 -8.70
N THR A 72 4.16 -10.54 -8.46
CA THR A 72 4.16 -11.80 -7.71
C THR A 72 3.68 -11.61 -6.27
N LEU A 73 4.14 -10.55 -5.59
CA LEU A 73 3.68 -10.22 -4.23
C LEU A 73 2.17 -9.97 -4.21
N TYR A 74 1.66 -9.17 -5.15
CA TYR A 74 0.23 -8.92 -5.29
C TYR A 74 -0.55 -10.21 -5.54
N ASP A 75 -0.10 -11.08 -6.44
CA ASP A 75 -0.80 -12.32 -6.78
C ASP A 75 -0.79 -13.34 -5.62
N GLN A 76 0.22 -13.31 -4.75
CA GLN A 76 0.31 -14.16 -3.55
C GLN A 76 -0.61 -13.72 -2.40
N MET A 77 -1.09 -12.48 -2.41
CA MET A 77 -1.98 -11.98 -1.35
C MET A 77 -3.39 -12.56 -1.46
N PRO A 78 -4.01 -12.96 -0.33
CA PRO A 78 -5.38 -13.46 -0.30
C PRO A 78 -6.39 -12.35 -0.65
N ASN A 79 -7.58 -12.75 -1.10
CA ASN A 79 -8.70 -11.82 -1.27
C ASN A 79 -9.57 -11.80 0.00
N PRO A 80 -10.17 -10.65 0.38
CA PRO A 80 -10.08 -9.33 -0.23
C PRO A 80 -8.75 -8.61 0.08
N LYS A 81 -8.21 -7.86 -0.91
CA LYS A 81 -6.98 -7.08 -0.78
C LYS A 81 -7.10 -5.67 -1.34
N ALA A 82 -6.31 -4.76 -0.79
CA ALA A 82 -6.15 -3.38 -1.27
C ALA A 82 -4.70 -3.04 -1.55
N VAL A 83 -4.47 -2.12 -2.48
CA VAL A 83 -3.14 -1.62 -2.84
C VAL A 83 -3.08 -0.11 -2.64
N MET A 84 -2.06 0.33 -1.91
CA MET A 84 -1.78 1.72 -1.62
C MET A 84 -0.48 2.15 -2.30
N ALA A 85 -0.55 3.23 -3.08
CA ALA A 85 0.59 3.91 -3.66
C ALA A 85 1.03 5.05 -2.76
N VAL A 86 2.18 4.93 -2.10
CA VAL A 86 2.68 5.94 -1.16
C VAL A 86 3.76 6.79 -1.81
N GLY A 87 3.41 8.05 -2.06
CA GLY A 87 4.30 9.06 -2.59
C GLY A 87 4.16 9.27 -4.10
N THR A 88 4.69 10.40 -4.55
CA THR A 88 4.67 10.82 -5.96
C THR A 88 5.44 9.85 -6.86
N CYS A 89 6.57 9.30 -6.36
CA CYS A 89 7.34 8.28 -7.07
C CYS A 89 6.51 7.03 -7.39
N ALA A 90 5.72 6.58 -6.42
CA ALA A 90 4.81 5.45 -6.57
C ALA A 90 3.59 5.79 -7.46
N SER A 91 3.11 7.02 -7.39
CA SER A 91 1.94 7.45 -8.15
C SER A 91 2.23 7.61 -9.65
N SER A 92 3.34 8.26 -10.02
CA SER A 92 3.63 8.64 -11.41
C SER A 92 5.07 8.40 -11.87
N GLY A 93 5.94 7.86 -11.01
CA GLY A 93 7.39 7.86 -11.21
C GLY A 93 8.10 9.05 -10.55
N GLY A 94 7.36 10.11 -10.20
CA GLY A 94 7.86 11.26 -9.44
C GLY A 94 9.12 11.88 -10.05
N VAL A 95 10.12 12.14 -9.21
CA VAL A 95 11.42 12.69 -9.65
C VAL A 95 12.19 11.78 -10.60
N PHE A 96 11.85 10.49 -10.64
CA PHE A 96 12.46 9.50 -11.53
C PHE A 96 11.66 9.27 -12.82
N HIS A 97 10.66 10.12 -13.10
CA HIS A 97 9.94 10.02 -14.36
C HIS A 97 10.91 10.20 -15.54
N ASN A 98 10.65 9.50 -16.64
CA ASN A 98 11.50 9.47 -17.85
C ASN A 98 12.92 8.90 -17.67
N CYS A 99 13.30 8.40 -16.50
CA CYS A 99 14.54 7.62 -16.37
C CYS A 99 14.43 6.32 -17.18
N TYR A 100 15.51 5.93 -17.85
CA TYR A 100 15.55 4.77 -18.76
C TYR A 100 15.08 3.45 -18.14
N ASN A 101 15.22 3.28 -16.83
CA ASN A 101 14.86 2.05 -16.12
C ASN A 101 13.47 2.10 -15.48
N VAL A 102 12.83 3.27 -15.44
CA VAL A 102 11.58 3.49 -14.71
C VAL A 102 10.39 3.33 -15.66
N LEU A 103 9.50 2.41 -15.31
CA LEU A 103 8.25 2.20 -16.02
C LEU A 103 7.24 3.30 -15.72
N GLY A 104 7.32 3.94 -14.55
CA GLY A 104 6.43 5.02 -14.10
C GLY A 104 5.76 4.67 -12.79
N GLY A 105 4.46 4.97 -12.70
CA GLY A 105 3.62 4.63 -11.56
C GLY A 105 3.42 3.12 -11.37
N ILE A 106 2.99 2.75 -10.17
CA ILE A 106 2.75 1.34 -9.79
C ILE A 106 1.54 0.74 -10.52
N ASP A 107 0.62 1.60 -10.93
CA ASP A 107 -0.61 1.31 -11.67
C ASP A 107 -0.37 0.56 -12.99
N LYS A 108 0.84 0.67 -13.55
CA LYS A 108 1.25 -0.08 -14.74
C LYS A 108 1.43 -1.59 -14.51
N VAL A 109 1.50 -2.04 -13.24
CA VAL A 109 1.79 -3.45 -12.89
C VAL A 109 0.68 -4.08 -12.05
N VAL A 110 0.17 -3.34 -11.06
CA VAL A 110 -0.89 -3.80 -10.15
C VAL A 110 -1.99 -2.74 -10.02
N PRO A 111 -3.25 -3.14 -9.81
CA PRO A 111 -4.32 -2.18 -9.62
C PRO A 111 -4.13 -1.44 -8.28
N VAL A 112 -4.12 -0.11 -8.33
CA VAL A 112 -4.00 0.75 -7.14
C VAL A 112 -5.38 1.20 -6.69
N ASP A 113 -5.65 1.09 -5.39
CA ASP A 113 -6.93 1.49 -4.79
C ASP A 113 -6.89 2.88 -4.16
N VAL A 114 -5.73 3.25 -3.60
CA VAL A 114 -5.52 4.51 -2.91
C VAL A 114 -4.17 5.09 -3.31
N TYR A 115 -4.16 6.35 -3.70
CA TYR A 115 -2.94 7.12 -3.94
C TYR A 115 -2.76 8.13 -2.83
N ILE A 116 -1.57 8.17 -2.23
CA ILE A 116 -1.21 9.13 -1.20
C ILE A 116 -0.12 10.06 -1.76
N PRO A 117 -0.45 11.32 -2.09
CA PRO A 117 0.52 12.26 -2.64
C PRO A 117 1.54 12.70 -1.57
N GLY A 118 2.81 12.90 -1.97
CA GLY A 118 3.87 13.45 -1.13
C GLY A 118 5.29 13.07 -1.57
N CYS A 119 6.31 13.75 -1.05
CA CYS A 119 7.74 13.50 -1.31
C CYS A 119 8.65 14.16 -0.24
N ALA A 120 8.89 13.55 0.93
CA ALA A 120 8.27 12.33 1.45
C ALA A 120 6.83 12.61 1.91
N VAL A 121 6.02 11.56 2.04
CA VAL A 121 4.64 11.66 2.52
C VAL A 121 4.65 11.83 4.03
N ARG A 122 3.88 12.78 4.58
CA ARG A 122 3.81 12.94 6.04
C ARG A 122 3.09 11.73 6.67
N PRO A 123 3.49 11.26 7.86
CA PRO A 123 2.89 10.08 8.50
C PRO A 123 1.37 10.18 8.67
N GLU A 124 0.84 11.38 8.94
CA GLU A 124 -0.60 11.61 9.08
C GLU A 124 -1.35 11.32 7.77
N ALA A 125 -0.77 11.70 6.62
CA ALA A 125 -1.36 11.42 5.32
C ALA A 125 -1.31 9.92 4.97
N ILE A 126 -0.29 9.19 5.46
CA ILE A 126 -0.24 7.74 5.34
C ILE A 126 -1.38 7.11 6.15
N ILE A 127 -1.60 7.57 7.39
CA ILE A 127 -2.69 7.10 8.27
C ILE A 127 -4.04 7.30 7.60
N ASP A 128 -4.31 8.50 7.10
CA ASP A 128 -5.55 8.81 6.38
C ASP A 128 -5.73 7.91 5.16
N GLY A 129 -4.64 7.66 4.43
CA GLY A 129 -4.66 6.72 3.30
C GLY A 129 -4.97 5.28 3.70
N VAL A 130 -4.53 4.82 4.88
CA VAL A 130 -4.92 3.49 5.37
C VAL A 130 -6.41 3.45 5.71
N VAL A 131 -6.95 4.49 6.34
CA VAL A 131 -8.39 4.58 6.62
C VAL A 131 -9.20 4.50 5.32
N LEU A 132 -8.77 5.23 4.28
CA LEU A 132 -9.39 5.14 2.95
C LEU A 132 -9.28 3.74 2.33
N ALA A 133 -8.14 3.06 2.51
CA ALA A 133 -7.97 1.69 2.02
C ALA A 133 -8.92 0.70 2.72
N LEU A 134 -9.21 0.90 4.00
CA LEU A 134 -10.19 0.10 4.74
C LEU A 134 -11.60 0.26 4.20
N ASP A 135 -11.98 1.48 3.83
CA ASP A 135 -13.27 1.74 3.19
C ASP A 135 -13.36 1.04 1.83
N LYS A 136 -12.28 1.06 1.03
CA LYS A 136 -12.22 0.33 -0.25
C LYS A 136 -12.30 -1.18 -0.06
N LEU A 137 -11.64 -1.74 0.95
CA LEU A 137 -11.72 -3.18 1.29
C LEU A 137 -13.15 -3.59 1.62
N ASN A 138 -13.90 -2.75 2.35
CA ASN A 138 -15.31 -3.01 2.65
C ASN A 138 -16.17 -3.05 1.38
N LEU A 139 -15.95 -2.13 0.44
CA LEU A 139 -16.73 -2.01 -0.79
C LEU A 139 -16.47 -3.16 -1.77
N LYS A 140 -15.22 -3.60 -1.94
CA LYS A 140 -14.85 -4.68 -2.88
C LYS A 140 -15.61 -5.99 -2.62
N LYS A 141 -16.11 -6.20 -1.40
CA LYS A 141 -16.88 -7.39 -1.03
C LYS A 141 -18.32 -7.37 -1.55
N SER A 142 -18.92 -6.19 -1.75
CA SER A 142 -20.31 -6.06 -2.22
C SER A 142 -20.49 -6.50 -3.68
N THR A 143 -19.41 -6.60 -4.44
CA THR A 143 -19.44 -6.79 -5.90
C THR A 143 -19.27 -8.26 -6.33
N LYS A 144 -19.02 -9.19 -5.40
CA LYS A 144 -18.84 -10.63 -5.69
C LYS A 144 -19.96 -11.53 -5.18
N VAL A 145 -21.13 -10.96 -4.89
CA VAL A 145 -22.36 -11.73 -4.62
C VAL A 145 -23.31 -11.48 -5.78
N GLY A 146 -23.09 -12.22 -6.87
CA GLY A 146 -23.87 -12.21 -8.10
C GLY A 146 -23.52 -13.45 -8.90
#